data_AF-A0A7X9IGA6-F1
#
_entry.id   AF-A0A7X9IGA6-F1
#
_cell.length_a   1.000
_cell.length_b   1.000
_cell.length_c   1.000
_cell.angle_alpha   90.00
_cell.angle_beta   90.00
_cell.angle_gamma   90.00
#
_symmetry.space_group_name_H-M   'P 1'
#
loop_
_entity.id
_entity.type
_entity.pdbx_description
1 polymer ?
#
loop_
_entity_poly.entity_id
_entity_poly.type
_entity_poly.pdbx_seq_one_letter_code
_entity_poly.pdbx_strand_id
1 'polypeptide(L)'
;VSLLAVMLFVRQMVENVSRATFAVDGQTLEIRAWPYGRRMALSELDLGGARVVDLTREREIGLKWKTNGVNMSGLRGGWWRLRNGQKALVFVTDMTRAVYLPTREGYALVMSVADPDRFLAALEARPGA
;
A
#
# COMPACT_ATOMS: atom_id res chain seq x y z
N VAL A 1 -4.32 -29.46 4.93
CA VAL A 1 -4.53 -28.61 3.74
C VAL A 1 -3.75 -29.24 2.58
N SER A 2 -4.39 -29.52 1.44
CA SER A 2 -3.72 -30.14 0.28
C SER A 2 -2.90 -29.12 -0.51
N LEU A 3 -1.89 -29.58 -1.27
CA LEU A 3 -1.06 -28.72 -2.12
C LEU A 3 -1.90 -27.89 -3.11
N LEU A 4 -2.94 -28.50 -3.69
CA LEU A 4 -3.89 -27.83 -4.59
C LEU A 4 -4.63 -26.68 -3.89
N ALA A 5 -5.09 -26.89 -2.65
CA ALA A 5 -5.77 -25.84 -1.88
C ALA A 5 -4.83 -24.66 -1.57
N VAL A 6 -3.56 -24.95 -1.26
CA VAL A 6 -2.53 -23.89 -1.07
C VAL A 6 -2.29 -23.12 -2.37
N MET A 7 -2.19 -23.79 -3.52
CA MET A 7 -1.98 -23.12 -4.81
C MET A 7 -3.16 -22.22 -5.19
N LEU A 8 -4.39 -22.70 -5.04
CA LEU A 8 -5.59 -21.90 -5.28
C LEU A 8 -5.67 -20.70 -4.35
N PHE A 9 -5.33 -20.89 -3.07
CA PHE A 9 -5.26 -19.80 -2.10
C PHE A 9 -4.23 -18.74 -2.48
N VAL A 10 -3.00 -19.14 -2.85
CA VAL A 10 -1.95 -18.21 -3.28
C VAL A 10 -2.37 -17.46 -4.55
N ARG A 11 -2.96 -18.15 -5.52
CA ARG A 11 -3.49 -17.52 -6.74
C ARG A 11 -4.55 -16.47 -6.41
N GLN A 12 -5.52 -16.81 -5.56
CA GLN A 12 -6.56 -15.86 -5.14
C GLN A 12 -5.97 -14.63 -4.43
N MET A 13 -4.97 -14.82 -3.57
CA MET A 13 -4.27 -13.71 -2.92
C MET A 13 -3.63 -12.78 -3.94
N VAL A 14 -2.94 -13.33 -4.94
CA VAL A 14 -2.29 -12.54 -6.00
C VAL A 14 -3.32 -11.75 -6.78
N GLU A 15 -4.40 -12.40 -7.23
CA GLU A 15 -5.46 -11.75 -7.99
C GLU A 15 -6.09 -10.61 -7.18
N ASN A 16 -6.40 -10.82 -5.90
CA ASN A 16 -6.98 -9.81 -5.02
C ASN A 16 -6.04 -8.63 -4.77
N VAL A 17 -4.76 -8.88 -4.51
CA VAL A 17 -3.76 -7.81 -4.31
C VAL A 17 -3.53 -7.04 -5.62
N SER A 18 -3.47 -7.73 -6.77
CA SER A 18 -3.27 -7.06 -8.07
C SER A 18 -4.42 -6.14 -8.46
N ARG A 19 -5.62 -6.41 -7.94
CA ARG A 19 -6.84 -5.62 -8.13
C ARG A 19 -7.14 -4.73 -6.92
N ALA A 20 -6.15 -4.49 -6.06
CA ALA A 20 -6.30 -3.59 -4.93
C ALA A 20 -6.80 -2.22 -5.42
N THR A 21 -7.84 -1.71 -4.79
CA THR A 21 -8.38 -0.37 -5.09
C THR A 21 -8.30 0.53 -3.88
N PHE A 22 -8.09 1.81 -4.15
CA PHE A 22 -7.92 2.87 -3.16
C PHE A 22 -8.90 3.98 -3.51
N ALA A 23 -9.82 4.27 -2.60
CA ALA A 23 -10.85 5.28 -2.81
C ALA A 23 -10.94 6.19 -1.59
N VAL A 24 -11.03 7.49 -1.84
CA VAL A 24 -11.36 8.47 -0.80
C VAL A 24 -12.87 8.66 -0.81
N ASP A 25 -13.52 8.27 0.27
CA ASP A 25 -14.97 8.41 0.49
C ASP A 25 -15.22 9.26 1.74
N GLY A 26 -15.67 10.50 1.53
CA GLY A 26 -15.80 11.50 2.59
C GLY A 26 -14.49 11.68 3.35
N GLN A 27 -14.50 11.37 4.65
CA GLN A 27 -13.35 11.46 5.57
C GLN A 27 -12.64 10.11 5.78
N THR A 28 -12.81 9.18 4.84
CA THR A 28 -12.25 7.83 4.94
C THR A 28 -11.46 7.47 3.68
N LEU A 29 -10.30 6.84 3.86
CA LEU A 29 -9.61 6.09 2.83
C LEU A 29 -10.05 4.62 2.90
N GLU A 30 -10.69 4.13 1.83
CA GLU A 30 -11.05 2.72 1.66
C GLU A 30 -9.99 2.00 0.82
N ILE A 31 -9.46 0.90 1.37
CA ILE A 31 -8.51 0.00 0.73
C ILE A 31 -9.19 -1.35 0.56
N ARG A 32 -9.53 -1.72 -0.68
CA ARG A 32 -10.15 -3.02 -0.98
C ARG A 32 -9.09 -3.96 -1.53
N ALA A 33 -8.54 -4.81 -0.67
CA ALA A 33 -7.47 -5.73 -1.05
C ALA A 33 -7.36 -6.93 -0.09
N TRP A 34 -8.29 -7.88 -0.13
CA TRP A 34 -8.26 -9.04 0.77
C TRP A 34 -6.94 -9.85 0.63
N PRO A 35 -6.29 -10.26 1.73
CA PRO A 35 -6.72 -10.16 3.13
C PRO A 35 -6.27 -8.87 3.85
N TYR A 36 -5.67 -7.93 3.14
CA TYR A 36 -5.09 -6.69 3.67
C TYR A 36 -6.01 -5.46 3.57
N GLY A 37 -7.27 -5.67 3.19
CA GLY A 37 -8.24 -4.59 3.03
C GLY A 37 -8.55 -3.91 4.36
N ARG A 38 -8.83 -2.60 4.31
CA ARG A 38 -9.09 -1.78 5.49
C ARG A 38 -9.77 -0.47 5.14
N ARG A 39 -10.40 0.14 6.14
CA ARG A 39 -10.93 1.51 6.09
C ARG A 39 -10.20 2.32 7.15
N MET A 40 -9.79 3.53 6.81
CA MET A 40 -9.02 4.40 7.69
C MET A 40 -9.58 5.81 7.64
N ALA A 41 -9.74 6.45 8.79
CA ALA A 41 -10.09 7.86 8.82
C ALA A 41 -8.92 8.69 8.29
N LEU A 42 -9.18 9.79 7.59
CA LEU A 42 -8.11 10.65 7.09
C LEU A 42 -7.27 11.26 8.22
N SER A 43 -7.86 11.43 9.42
CA SER A 43 -7.14 11.85 10.63
C SER A 43 -6.14 10.80 11.15
N GLU A 44 -6.23 9.54 10.73
CA GLU A 44 -5.23 8.49 11.02
C GLU A 44 -4.03 8.55 10.07
N LEU A 45 -4.10 9.36 9.01
CA LEU A 45 -3.07 9.47 7.98
C LEU A 45 -2.20 10.70 8.20
N ASP A 46 -0.89 10.53 8.10
CA ASP A 46 0.04 11.66 8.08
C ASP A 46 0.13 12.22 6.65
N LEU A 47 -0.83 13.09 6.32
CA LEU A 47 -0.89 13.74 5.00
C LEU A 47 0.30 14.68 4.75
N GLY A 48 0.91 15.25 5.80
CA GLY A 48 2.09 16.11 5.65
C GLY A 48 3.35 15.35 5.22
N GLY A 49 3.42 14.06 5.55
CA GLY A 49 4.48 13.15 5.09
C GLY A 49 4.14 12.38 3.81
N ALA A 50 2.93 12.55 3.26
CA ALA A 50 2.48 11.84 2.08
C ALA A 50 3.13 12.39 0.81
N ARG A 51 3.67 11.51 -0.03
CA ARG A 51 4.38 11.94 -1.26
C ARG A 51 4.54 10.82 -2.27
N VAL A 52 4.77 11.21 -3.53
CA VAL A 52 5.18 10.30 -4.59
C VAL A 52 6.65 9.97 -4.45
N VAL A 53 7.01 8.70 -4.65
CA VAL A 53 8.34 8.15 -4.38
C VAL A 53 8.82 7.20 -5.46
N ASP A 54 10.13 7.19 -5.65
CA ASP A 54 10.84 6.14 -6.39
C ASP A 54 11.52 5.21 -5.38
N LEU A 55 10.89 4.05 -5.14
CA LEU A 55 11.34 3.04 -4.18
C LEU A 55 12.66 2.37 -4.60
N THR A 56 13.10 2.55 -5.85
CA THR A 56 14.38 2.03 -6.36
C THR A 56 15.53 2.98 -6.07
N ARG A 57 15.26 4.29 -5.95
CA ARG A 57 16.27 5.34 -5.74
C ARG A 57 16.34 5.81 -4.30
N GLU A 58 15.22 5.82 -3.59
CA GLU A 58 15.17 6.32 -2.22
C GLU A 58 15.70 5.28 -1.21
N ARG A 59 16.87 5.58 -0.65
CA ARG A 59 17.63 4.66 0.21
C ARG A 59 16.88 4.22 1.47
N GLU A 60 16.03 5.06 2.03
CA GLU A 60 15.36 4.80 3.31
C GLU A 60 14.02 4.08 3.16
N ILE A 61 13.23 4.44 2.16
CA ILE A 61 11.86 3.92 2.00
C ILE A 61 11.77 2.75 1.01
N GLY A 62 12.88 2.35 0.38
CA GLY A 62 12.91 1.15 -0.45
C GLY A 62 12.45 -0.10 0.30
N LEU A 63 11.78 -1.02 -0.41
CA LEU A 63 11.28 -2.27 0.17
C LEU A 63 12.45 -3.20 0.52
N LYS A 64 12.55 -3.65 1.78
CA LYS A 64 13.66 -4.47 2.28
C LYS A 64 13.26 -5.95 2.41
N TRP A 65 12.32 -6.25 3.30
CA TRP A 65 11.89 -7.64 3.56
C TRP A 65 10.38 -7.76 3.60
N LYS A 66 9.85 -8.77 2.94
CA LYS A 66 8.43 -9.15 3.03
C LYS A 66 8.20 -9.92 4.32
N THR A 67 7.31 -9.44 5.19
CA THR A 67 6.97 -10.12 6.45
C THR A 67 5.72 -10.98 6.34
N ASN A 68 4.76 -10.60 5.48
CA ASN A 68 3.60 -11.41 5.14
C ASN A 68 3.00 -10.87 3.84
N GLY A 69 2.99 -11.63 2.74
CA GLY A 69 2.56 -11.05 1.46
C GLY A 69 2.86 -11.86 0.23
N VAL A 70 2.63 -11.23 -0.92
CA VAL A 70 2.96 -11.72 -2.26
C VAL A 70 4.11 -10.91 -2.86
N ASN A 71 4.99 -11.58 -3.60
CA ASN A 71 6.04 -10.95 -4.42
C ASN A 71 6.16 -11.76 -5.71
N MET A 72 5.54 -11.28 -6.79
CA MET A 72 5.52 -11.98 -8.07
C MET A 72 5.48 -11.00 -9.23
N SER A 73 6.35 -11.20 -10.23
CA SER A 73 6.32 -10.56 -11.56
C SER A 73 5.74 -9.13 -11.57
N GLY A 74 6.47 -8.18 -10.96
CA GLY A 74 6.05 -6.76 -10.89
C GLY A 74 5.16 -6.40 -9.71
N LEU A 75 4.39 -7.34 -9.16
CA LEU A 75 3.50 -7.13 -8.01
C LEU A 75 4.19 -7.40 -6.67
N ARG A 76 4.10 -6.44 -5.76
CA ARG A 76 4.45 -6.57 -4.34
C ARG A 76 3.26 -6.19 -3.47
N GLY A 77 2.82 -7.13 -2.65
CA GLY A 77 1.58 -7.03 -1.88
C GLY A 77 1.76 -7.47 -0.43
N GLY A 78 1.07 -6.83 0.50
CA GLY A 78 1.01 -7.23 1.91
C GLY A 78 1.96 -6.46 2.81
N TRP A 79 2.37 -7.07 3.93
CA TRP A 79 3.25 -6.47 4.93
C TRP A 79 4.73 -6.61 4.58
N TRP A 80 5.44 -5.49 4.69
CA TRP A 80 6.86 -5.35 4.43
C TRP A 80 7.55 -4.52 5.51
N ARG A 81 8.88 -4.63 5.55
CA ARG A 81 9.79 -3.69 6.20
C ARG A 81 10.48 -2.85 5.14
N LEU A 82 10.51 -1.55 5.34
CA LEU A 82 11.30 -0.61 4.54
C LEU A 82 12.77 -0.63 4.99
N ARG A 83 13.65 0.00 4.21
CA ARG A 83 15.09 0.03 4.50
C ARG A 83 15.43 0.75 5.81
N ASN A 84 14.68 1.78 6.18
CA ASN A 84 14.74 2.46 7.47
C ASN A 84 14.12 1.66 8.64
N GLY A 85 13.61 0.46 8.39
CA GLY A 85 13.01 -0.41 9.41
C GLY A 85 11.52 -0.19 9.67
N GLN A 86 10.91 0.84 9.08
CA GLN A 86 9.49 1.12 9.20
C GLN A 86 8.67 -0.06 8.65
N LYS A 87 7.56 -0.40 9.32
CA LYS A 87 6.57 -1.35 8.80
C LYS A 87 5.76 -0.66 7.70
N ALA A 88 5.45 -1.38 6.63
CA ALA A 88 4.62 -0.87 5.56
C ALA A 88 3.61 -1.90 5.07
N LEU A 89 2.41 -1.45 4.72
CA LEU A 89 1.45 -2.22 3.94
C LEU A 89 1.55 -1.79 2.48
N VAL A 90 1.91 -2.74 1.62
CA VAL A 90 2.39 -2.48 0.26
C VAL A 90 1.42 -3.07 -0.75
N PHE A 91 1.14 -2.32 -1.82
CA PHE A 91 0.39 -2.71 -3.00
C PHE A 91 1.01 -2.05 -4.23
N VAL A 92 2.20 -2.50 -4.60
CA VAL A 92 3.06 -1.85 -5.59
C VAL A 92 3.15 -2.70 -6.85
N THR A 93 2.80 -2.11 -7.98
CA THR A 93 3.00 -2.64 -9.33
C THR A 93 4.06 -1.87 -10.11
N ASP A 94 4.32 -0.62 -9.72
CA ASP A 94 5.39 0.25 -10.24
C ASP A 94 6.25 0.78 -9.08
N MET A 95 7.53 0.40 -9.07
CA MET A 95 8.49 0.81 -8.03
C MET A 95 9.02 2.22 -8.22
N THR A 96 8.92 2.77 -9.43
CA THR A 96 9.50 4.06 -9.78
C THR A 96 8.53 5.20 -9.49
N ARG A 97 7.24 4.88 -9.35
CA ARG A 97 6.17 5.84 -9.08
C ARG A 97 5.12 5.23 -8.16
N ALA A 98 5.40 5.26 -6.86
CA ALA A 98 4.47 4.83 -5.81
C ALA A 98 4.09 6.02 -4.92
N VAL A 99 2.93 5.96 -4.27
CA VAL A 99 2.58 6.84 -3.17
C VAL A 99 3.08 6.22 -1.87
N TYR A 100 3.92 6.95 -1.14
CA TYR A 100 4.22 6.68 0.25
C TYR A 100 3.31 7.54 1.12
N LEU A 101 2.53 6.91 1.99
CA LEU A 101 1.54 7.55 2.84
C LEU A 101 1.73 7.04 4.28
N PRO A 102 2.49 7.78 5.12
CA PRO A 102 2.65 7.41 6.52
C PRO A 102 1.31 7.48 7.27
N THR A 103 1.18 6.68 8.32
CA THR A 103 0.00 6.66 9.19
C THR A 103 0.42 6.93 10.63
N ARG A 104 -0.54 7.39 11.43
CA ARG A 104 -0.40 7.56 12.88
C ARG A 104 -0.48 6.23 13.64
N GLU A 105 -0.66 5.11 12.94
CA GLU A 105 -0.77 3.76 13.51
C GLU A 105 0.54 2.96 13.50
N GLY A 106 1.68 3.61 13.22
CA GLY A 106 3.01 2.98 13.30
C GLY A 106 3.42 2.14 12.09
N TYR A 107 2.77 2.32 10.94
CA TYR A 107 3.21 1.81 9.65
C TYR A 107 2.90 2.82 8.53
N ALA A 108 3.44 2.60 7.34
CA ALA A 108 3.09 3.38 6.14
C ALA A 108 2.29 2.54 5.15
N LEU A 109 1.43 3.19 4.38
CA LEU A 109 0.88 2.63 3.15
C LEU A 109 1.84 2.94 2.01
N VAL A 110 2.10 1.97 1.14
CA VAL A 110 2.87 2.17 -0.09
C VAL A 110 2.12 1.55 -1.26
N MET A 111 1.66 2.36 -2.19
CA MET A 111 0.72 1.89 -3.23
C MET A 111 1.04 2.50 -4.59
N SER A 112 0.88 1.69 -5.64
CA SER A 112 0.79 2.21 -7.00
C SER A 112 -0.68 2.58 -7.27
N VAL A 113 -0.92 3.81 -7.69
CA VAL A 113 -2.22 4.31 -8.13
C VAL A 113 -2.07 4.91 -9.52
N ALA A 114 -3.16 4.94 -10.29
CA ALA A 114 -3.11 5.37 -11.69
C ALA A 114 -2.63 6.82 -11.86
N ASP A 115 -3.03 7.70 -10.94
CA ASP A 115 -2.64 9.10 -10.90
C ASP A 115 -2.30 9.48 -9.45
N PRO A 116 -1.01 9.39 -9.05
CA PRO A 116 -0.60 9.58 -7.66
C PRO A 116 -0.72 11.03 -7.21
N ASP A 117 -0.52 11.99 -8.12
CA ASP A 117 -0.62 13.41 -7.82
C ASP A 117 -2.09 13.80 -7.58
N ARG A 118 -3.00 13.32 -8.44
CA ARG A 118 -4.44 13.50 -8.21
C ARG A 118 -4.95 12.79 -6.96
N PHE A 119 -4.42 11.61 -6.66
CA PHE A 119 -4.76 10.86 -5.46
C PHE A 119 -4.39 11.64 -4.19
N LEU A 120 -3.17 12.17 -4.12
CA LEU A 120 -2.71 12.99 -3.00
C LEU A 120 -3.53 14.28 -2.87
N ALA A 121 -3.78 14.99 -3.97
CA ALA A 121 -4.63 16.18 -3.96
C ALA A 121 -6.05 15.89 -3.44
N ALA A 122 -6.62 14.72 -3.75
CA ALA A 122 -7.94 14.32 -3.26
C ALA A 122 -7.98 14.08 -1.74
N LEU A 123 -6.86 13.62 -1.15
CA LEU A 123 -6.69 13.47 0.29
C LEU A 123 -6.53 14.83 0.97
N GLU A 124 -5.69 15.71 0.42
CA GLU A 124 -5.42 17.04 0.97
C GLU A 124 -6.64 17.97 0.92
N ALA A 125 -7.49 17.85 -0.10
CA ALA A 125 -8.73 18.62 -0.19
C ALA A 125 -9.76 18.27 0.90
N ARG A 126 -9.52 17.19 1.66
CA ARG A 126 -10.39 16.71 2.74
C ARG A 126 -9.55 16.46 3.99
N PRO A 127 -8.96 17.51 4.59
CA PRO A 127 -8.21 17.31 5.81
C PRO A 127 -9.13 16.68 6.86
N GLY A 128 -8.70 15.56 7.43
CA GLY A 128 -9.33 14.98 8.61
C GLY A 128 -9.25 16.01 9.73
N ALA A 129 -10.40 16.60 10.08
CA ALA A 129 -10.53 17.58 11.15
C ALA A 129 -10.03 17.02 12.49
#